data_AF-A0A2A6E7C9-F1
#
_entry.id   AF-A0A2A6E7C9-F1
#
_cell.length_a   1.000
_cell.length_b   1.000
_cell.length_c   1.000
_cell.angle_alpha   90.00
_cell.angle_beta   90.00
_cell.angle_gamma   90.00
#
_symmetry.space_group_name_H-M   'P 1'
#
loop_
_entity.id
_entity.type
_entity.pdbx_description
1 polymer ?
#
loop_
_entity_poly.entity_id
_entity_poly.type
_entity_poly.pdbx_seq_one_letter_code
_entity_poly.pdbx_strand_id
1 'polypeptide(L)'
;MKWIRKHIELKWGVLFVFVVTLTVGLISARMKSESEENELTPVFLHETEEEVWMPRAPLTDDVRSSLSFVIDSLCRITDPAHSLDSFLEELHRLASGKDTTIQIVHLGDSHVQAGFYSGEAMRLLQRTFGNAGRGWIAPYKLARDNEPTDYFITSSKVRNWSVGRCTRRTSDCAWGPGGIGIQADVSGVDFTISIAPNNGAGYEFNQVILYRNEGTLPMLPVGEDERVETVWAKAPYSPGVMVDTFKLPTKSGELQLYTAVQGRLTPASLSSIRNCYYGFVLTNGQPGILYHSIGQNGAMFVNYTNEEYIRQLSLLDPSLLIVTLGTNETFGANFSTSEFLLQVDRFVRLVKAYLPFTALVLSTPAESYRSVRGRRGKRSYKRNENIDLAARAIKEYAWREGVACFDLYGMTGGANSCEQWLASDHLGRDRIHFNVAGYQEQGKLLYKALLRSELDYRKRMSL
;
A
#
# COMPACT_ATOMS: atom_id res chain seq x y z
N MET A 1 -7.88 4.49 -12.89
CA MET A 1 -6.87 5.28 -13.63
C MET A 1 -7.39 6.68 -13.97
N LYS A 2 -7.63 7.54 -12.97
CA LYS A 2 -7.98 8.97 -13.18
C LYS A 2 -6.75 9.82 -13.57
N TRP A 3 -5.54 9.32 -13.28
CA TRP A 3 -4.26 9.95 -13.59
C TRP A 3 -3.99 10.15 -15.09
N ILE A 4 -4.36 9.19 -15.95
CA ILE A 4 -4.09 9.27 -17.40
C ILE A 4 -4.91 10.39 -18.08
N ARG A 5 -6.18 10.60 -17.68
CA ARG A 5 -6.99 11.71 -18.24
C ARG A 5 -6.51 13.08 -17.78
N LYS A 6 -6.10 13.23 -16.51
CA LYS A 6 -5.75 14.53 -15.93
C LYS A 6 -4.39 15.07 -16.41
N HIS A 7 -3.49 14.23 -16.92
CA HIS A 7 -2.18 14.64 -17.46
C HIS A 7 -2.10 14.73 -18.98
N ILE A 8 -3.00 14.06 -19.72
CA ILE A 8 -3.11 14.25 -21.17
C ILE A 8 -3.66 15.65 -21.49
N GLU A 9 -4.60 16.17 -20.69
CA GLU A 9 -5.16 17.51 -20.94
C GLU A 9 -4.19 18.66 -20.64
N LEU A 10 -3.24 18.50 -19.72
CA LEU A 10 -2.28 19.58 -19.38
C LEU A 10 -1.11 19.73 -20.38
N LYS A 11 -0.86 18.75 -21.26
CA LYS A 11 0.29 18.78 -22.19
C LYS A 11 -0.07 19.12 -23.65
N TRP A 12 -1.35 19.24 -23.99
CA TRP A 12 -1.81 19.51 -25.37
C TRP A 12 -2.63 20.81 -25.53
N GLY A 13 -2.64 21.68 -24.51
CA GLY A 13 -3.43 22.93 -24.50
C GLY A 13 -2.94 24.07 -25.38
N VAL A 14 -1.93 23.88 -26.25
CA VAL A 14 -1.43 24.93 -27.16
C VAL A 14 -1.12 24.35 -28.54
N LEU A 15 -2.14 23.91 -29.28
CA LEU A 15 -2.27 24.10 -30.75
C LEU A 15 -3.55 23.37 -31.22
N PHE A 16 -4.68 24.06 -31.37
CA PHE A 16 -5.54 24.03 -32.57
C PHE A 16 -6.85 24.78 -32.30
N VAL A 17 -7.12 25.72 -33.18
CA VAL A 17 -8.26 26.62 -33.22
C VAL A 17 -9.06 26.22 -34.48
N PHE A 18 -10.35 25.92 -34.29
CA PHE A 18 -11.45 25.77 -35.29
C PHE A 18 -11.42 24.48 -36.15
N VAL A 19 -12.52 23.76 -36.42
CA VAL A 19 -13.92 24.16 -36.73
C VAL A 19 -14.91 23.12 -36.17
N VAL A 20 -16.02 23.61 -35.61
CA VAL A 20 -17.22 22.82 -35.25
C VAL A 20 -18.25 22.94 -36.37
N THR A 21 -18.83 21.81 -36.80
CA THR A 21 -20.17 21.78 -37.40
C THR A 21 -20.94 20.56 -36.90
N LEU A 22 -22.06 20.84 -36.24
CA LEU A 22 -23.12 19.93 -35.81
C LEU A 22 -23.78 19.22 -37.00
N THR A 23 -24.23 17.98 -36.78
CA THR A 23 -25.53 17.51 -37.28
C THR A 23 -26.12 16.45 -36.33
N VAL A 24 -27.27 16.78 -35.76
CA VAL A 24 -28.22 15.90 -35.07
C VAL A 24 -29.18 15.33 -36.10
N GLY A 25 -29.54 14.05 -36.01
CA GLY A 25 -30.56 13.43 -36.84
C GLY A 25 -31.25 12.26 -36.13
N LEU A 26 -32.45 12.52 -35.60
CA LEU A 26 -33.44 11.52 -35.18
C LEU A 26 -33.98 10.76 -36.38
N ILE A 27 -34.18 9.44 -36.27
CA ILE A 27 -35.30 8.73 -36.93
C ILE A 27 -35.85 7.65 -35.99
N SER A 28 -37.16 7.67 -35.81
CA SER A 28 -38.00 6.71 -35.09
C SER A 28 -38.75 5.80 -36.09
N ALA A 29 -39.17 4.65 -35.57
CA ALA A 29 -40.21 3.72 -36.05
C ALA A 29 -39.88 2.74 -37.18
N ARG A 30 -40.12 1.43 -36.95
CA ARG A 30 -41.39 0.75 -37.30
C ARG A 30 -41.38 -0.74 -36.90
N MET A 31 -42.43 -1.17 -36.19
CA MET A 31 -42.74 -2.56 -35.84
C MET A 31 -43.20 -3.38 -37.06
N LYS A 32 -42.94 -4.70 -37.03
CA LYS A 32 -43.89 -5.71 -37.52
C LYS A 32 -43.74 -7.02 -36.74
N SER A 33 -44.90 -7.62 -36.49
CA SER A 33 -45.25 -8.74 -35.62
C SER A 33 -44.99 -10.10 -36.23
N GLU A 34 -44.69 -11.10 -35.39
CA GLU A 34 -45.25 -12.44 -35.53
C GLU A 34 -45.35 -13.12 -34.16
N SER A 35 -46.43 -13.86 -34.00
CA SER A 35 -47.03 -14.36 -32.76
C SER A 35 -46.78 -15.84 -32.59
N GLU A 36 -46.37 -16.28 -31.41
CA GLU A 36 -46.65 -17.63 -30.90
C GLU A 36 -46.86 -17.55 -29.39
N GLU A 37 -48.07 -17.87 -28.95
CA GLU A 37 -48.44 -18.10 -27.56
C GLU A 37 -47.80 -19.41 -27.08
N ASN A 38 -47.03 -19.37 -26.00
CA ASN A 38 -46.97 -20.52 -25.10
C ASN A 38 -46.59 -20.10 -23.67
N GLU A 39 -47.53 -20.38 -22.76
CA GLU A 39 -47.45 -20.52 -21.30
C GLU A 39 -46.52 -19.59 -20.49
N LEU A 40 -47.14 -18.62 -19.81
CA LEU A 40 -46.57 -17.85 -18.71
C LEU A 40 -46.22 -18.75 -17.51
N THR A 41 -44.95 -19.15 -17.41
CA THR A 41 -44.33 -19.46 -16.13
C THR A 41 -43.74 -18.17 -15.55
N PRO A 42 -43.95 -17.85 -14.26
CA PRO A 42 -43.37 -16.64 -13.68
C PRO A 42 -41.85 -16.83 -13.59
N VAL A 43 -41.14 -16.19 -14.52
CA VAL A 43 -39.70 -15.97 -14.40
C VAL A 43 -39.51 -15.00 -13.25
N PHE A 44 -39.10 -15.53 -12.09
CA PHE A 44 -38.52 -14.71 -11.04
C PHE A 44 -37.26 -14.06 -11.63
N LEU A 45 -37.37 -12.79 -12.00
CA LEU A 45 -36.23 -11.90 -12.10
C LEU A 45 -35.63 -11.87 -10.70
N HIS A 46 -34.56 -12.64 -10.48
CA HIS A 46 -33.61 -12.31 -9.44
C HIS A 46 -32.99 -10.98 -9.87
N GLU A 47 -33.59 -9.88 -9.42
CA GLU A 47 -32.84 -8.65 -9.18
C GLU A 47 -31.71 -9.06 -8.26
N THR A 48 -30.51 -9.19 -8.81
CA THR A 48 -29.30 -9.16 -8.02
C THR A 48 -29.25 -7.76 -7.44
N GLU A 49 -29.74 -7.60 -6.22
CA GLU A 49 -29.40 -6.45 -5.39
C GLU A 49 -27.86 -6.42 -5.35
N GLU A 50 -27.25 -5.55 -6.16
CA GLU A 50 -25.89 -5.11 -5.91
C GLU A 50 -25.93 -4.49 -4.52
N GLU A 51 -25.41 -5.21 -3.54
CA GLU A 51 -25.38 -4.78 -2.14
C GLU A 51 -24.42 -3.58 -2.06
N VAL A 52 -24.94 -2.39 -2.36
CA VAL A 52 -24.21 -1.13 -2.21
C VAL A 52 -23.81 -1.03 -0.74
N TRP A 53 -22.50 -1.09 -0.48
CA TRP A 53 -21.97 -0.97 0.87
C TRP A 53 -22.35 0.40 1.46
N MET A 54 -23.35 0.40 2.34
CA MET A 54 -23.65 1.53 3.21
C MET A 54 -23.15 1.19 4.62
N PRO A 55 -22.41 2.09 5.31
CA PRO A 55 -22.10 1.88 6.70
C PRO A 55 -23.41 1.84 7.51
N ARG A 56 -23.80 0.63 7.94
CA ARG A 56 -25.08 0.35 8.63
C ARG A 56 -25.17 0.94 10.05
N ALA A 57 -24.15 1.67 10.51
CA ALA A 57 -24.09 2.30 11.82
C ALA A 57 -23.38 3.68 11.73
N PRO A 58 -23.67 4.65 12.62
CA PRO A 58 -22.89 5.87 12.71
C PRO A 58 -21.40 5.53 12.92
N LEU A 59 -20.51 6.25 12.26
CA LEU A 59 -19.06 6.12 12.45
C LEU A 59 -18.72 6.39 13.93
N THR A 60 -18.11 5.42 14.63
CA THR A 60 -17.66 5.54 16.03
C THR A 60 -16.21 5.08 16.20
N ASP A 61 -15.45 5.74 17.07
CA ASP A 61 -14.07 5.41 17.41
C ASP A 61 -13.96 4.38 18.56
N ASP A 62 -14.93 3.46 18.65
CA ASP A 62 -15.11 2.53 19.77
C ASP A 62 -13.99 1.50 19.94
N VAL A 63 -13.06 1.42 18.98
CA VAL A 63 -11.85 0.61 19.12
C VAL A 63 -11.01 1.18 20.27
N ARG A 64 -10.84 0.39 21.33
CA ARG A 64 -10.03 0.73 22.49
C ARG A 64 -8.76 -0.11 22.52
N SER A 65 -7.66 0.54 22.92
CA SER A 65 -6.43 -0.16 23.26
C SER A 65 -6.67 -1.01 24.52
N SER A 66 -6.08 -2.21 24.54
CA SER A 66 -6.08 -3.07 25.73
C SER A 66 -5.02 -2.65 26.77
N LEU A 67 -4.15 -1.70 26.40
CA LEU A 67 -2.97 -1.30 27.17
C LEU A 67 -3.26 -0.05 28.00
N SER A 68 -3.09 -0.14 29.33
CA SER A 68 -3.39 0.93 30.28
C SER A 68 -2.50 2.17 30.17
N PHE A 69 -1.32 2.03 29.55
CA PHE A 69 -0.36 3.11 29.38
C PHE A 69 -0.53 3.88 28.07
N VAL A 70 -1.43 3.42 27.19
CA VAL A 70 -1.82 4.16 26.01
C VAL A 70 -2.67 5.35 26.44
N ILE A 71 -2.29 6.54 25.96
CA ILE A 71 -2.95 7.80 26.30
C ILE A 71 -4.02 8.08 25.24
N ASP A 72 -5.25 7.58 25.48
CA ASP A 72 -6.34 7.66 24.50
C ASP A 72 -6.64 9.09 24.03
N SER A 73 -6.54 10.09 24.90
CA SER A 73 -6.75 11.51 24.54
C SER A 73 -5.76 12.04 23.51
N LEU A 74 -4.59 11.41 23.36
CA LEU A 74 -3.57 11.74 22.35
C LEU A 74 -3.71 10.94 21.05
N CYS A 75 -4.62 9.97 20.98
CA CYS A 75 -4.84 9.17 19.78
C CYS A 75 -5.61 9.96 18.72
N ARG A 76 -4.94 10.94 18.11
CA ARG A 76 -5.41 11.80 17.01
C ARG A 76 -4.24 12.11 16.08
N ILE A 77 -4.52 12.34 14.80
CA ILE A 77 -3.54 12.91 13.89
C ILE A 77 -3.55 14.42 14.06
N THR A 78 -2.38 15.01 14.30
CA THR A 78 -2.22 16.46 14.41
C THR A 78 -2.03 17.04 13.01
N ASP A 79 -2.96 17.87 12.56
CA ASP A 79 -2.95 18.48 11.22
C ASP A 79 -3.48 19.93 11.27
N PRO A 80 -2.72 20.89 11.83
CA PRO A 80 -3.17 22.27 11.99
C PRO A 80 -3.34 23.01 10.65
N ALA A 81 -2.70 22.51 9.59
CA ALA A 81 -2.79 23.07 8.25
C ALA A 81 -3.96 22.50 7.44
N HIS A 82 -4.75 21.57 8.01
CA HIS A 82 -5.84 20.88 7.32
C HIS A 82 -5.39 20.20 6.01
N SER A 83 -4.15 19.70 5.99
CA SER A 83 -3.54 19.03 4.85
C SER A 83 -4.24 17.71 4.47
N LEU A 84 -5.02 17.13 5.39
CA LEU A 84 -5.79 15.91 5.17
C LEU A 84 -7.20 16.14 4.62
N ASP A 85 -7.71 17.38 4.58
CA ASP A 85 -9.13 17.64 4.30
C ASP A 85 -9.60 17.04 2.96
N SER A 86 -8.77 17.06 1.91
CA SER A 86 -9.13 16.43 0.62
C SER A 86 -9.29 14.91 0.73
N PHE A 87 -8.45 14.24 1.52
CA PHE A 87 -8.54 12.80 1.76
C PHE A 87 -9.75 12.48 2.65
N LEU A 88 -9.99 13.29 3.69
CA LEU A 88 -11.14 13.13 4.58
C LEU A 88 -12.45 13.35 3.82
N GLU A 89 -12.50 14.29 2.90
CA GLU A 89 -13.67 14.45 2.01
C GLU A 89 -13.92 13.21 1.13
N GLU A 90 -12.87 12.59 0.59
CA GLU A 90 -13.00 11.33 -0.16
C GLU A 90 -13.53 10.21 0.74
N LEU A 91 -12.98 10.09 1.95
CA LEU A 91 -13.41 9.10 2.94
C LEU A 91 -14.87 9.31 3.36
N HIS A 92 -15.28 10.57 3.55
CA HIS A 92 -16.65 10.95 3.85
C HIS A 92 -17.61 10.57 2.72
N ARG A 93 -17.23 10.85 1.46
CA ARG A 93 -18.03 10.50 0.28
C ARG A 93 -18.16 8.98 0.13
N LEU A 94 -17.07 8.24 0.35
CA LEU A 94 -17.08 6.78 0.36
C LEU A 94 -18.02 6.24 1.44
N ALA A 95 -17.93 6.75 2.67
CA ALA A 95 -18.85 6.41 3.76
C ALA A 95 -20.31 6.79 3.46
N SER A 96 -20.53 7.77 2.59
CA SER A 96 -21.87 8.17 2.13
C SER A 96 -22.39 7.34 0.95
N GLY A 97 -21.72 6.23 0.61
CA GLY A 97 -22.15 5.30 -0.44
C GLY A 97 -21.64 5.62 -1.84
N LYS A 98 -20.67 6.54 -1.98
CA LYS A 98 -20.07 6.81 -3.30
C LYS A 98 -19.26 5.59 -3.76
N ASP A 99 -19.56 5.13 -4.97
CA ASP A 99 -18.79 4.10 -5.66
C ASP A 99 -17.40 4.64 -6.05
N THR A 100 -16.44 4.45 -5.15
CA THR A 100 -15.04 4.85 -5.34
C THR A 100 -14.12 3.92 -4.54
N THR A 101 -12.89 3.79 -5.02
CA THR A 101 -11.81 3.16 -4.26
C THR A 101 -10.86 4.25 -3.79
N ILE A 102 -10.48 4.21 -2.52
CA ILE A 102 -9.47 5.11 -1.94
C ILE A 102 -8.20 4.30 -1.70
N GLN A 103 -7.09 4.74 -2.29
CA GLN A 103 -5.78 4.08 -2.16
C GLN A 103 -4.99 4.69 -1.01
N ILE A 104 -4.59 3.85 -0.06
CA ILE A 104 -3.70 4.24 1.05
C ILE A 104 -2.38 3.51 0.87
N VAL A 105 -1.27 4.22 0.81
CA VAL A 105 0.08 3.63 0.86
C VAL A 105 0.66 3.84 2.24
N HIS A 106 1.05 2.76 2.90
CA HIS A 106 1.78 2.80 4.18
C HIS A 106 3.21 2.35 3.96
N LEU A 107 4.10 3.33 3.89
CA LEU A 107 5.53 3.16 3.72
C LEU A 107 6.22 3.05 5.07
N GLY A 108 7.12 2.08 5.25
CA GLY A 108 7.88 1.97 6.49
C GLY A 108 9.03 0.99 6.45
N ASP A 109 9.50 0.61 7.63
CA ASP A 109 10.63 -0.30 7.82
C ASP A 109 10.16 -1.73 8.18
N SER A 110 10.94 -2.43 9.02
CA SER A 110 10.59 -3.76 9.54
C SER A 110 9.27 -3.79 10.31
N HIS A 111 8.85 -2.68 10.92
CA HIS A 111 7.57 -2.59 11.64
C HIS A 111 6.36 -2.70 10.70
N VAL A 112 6.50 -2.25 9.44
CA VAL A 112 5.45 -2.35 8.41
C VAL A 112 5.60 -3.64 7.60
N GLN A 113 6.83 -4.11 7.35
CA GLN A 113 7.12 -5.23 6.44
C GLN A 113 6.39 -6.52 6.83
N ALA A 114 6.35 -6.84 8.13
CA ALA A 114 5.72 -8.07 8.62
C ALA A 114 4.19 -8.07 8.48
N GLY A 115 3.57 -6.93 8.16
CA GLY A 115 2.14 -6.83 7.89
C GLY A 115 1.23 -6.90 9.13
N PHE A 116 1.76 -7.11 10.35
CA PHE A 116 0.93 -7.16 11.56
C PHE A 116 0.38 -5.78 11.96
N TYR A 117 1.20 -4.73 11.85
CA TYR A 117 0.78 -3.37 12.17
C TYR A 117 -0.15 -2.83 11.08
N SER A 118 0.39 -2.68 9.88
CA SER A 118 -0.32 -2.13 8.74
C SER A 118 -1.54 -2.98 8.33
N GLY A 119 -1.45 -4.31 8.48
CA GLY A 119 -2.56 -5.22 8.18
C GLY A 119 -3.71 -5.14 9.19
N GLU A 120 -3.46 -4.79 10.45
CA GLU A 120 -4.54 -4.54 11.41
C GLU A 120 -5.27 -3.23 11.06
N ALA A 121 -4.52 -2.14 10.80
CA ALA A 121 -5.09 -0.88 10.36
C ALA A 121 -5.90 -1.05 9.06
N MET A 122 -5.36 -1.77 8.07
CA MET A 122 -6.03 -2.13 6.82
C MET A 122 -7.37 -2.82 7.08
N ARG A 123 -7.39 -3.90 7.89
CA ARG A 123 -8.62 -4.66 8.14
C ARG A 123 -9.68 -3.84 8.86
N LEU A 124 -9.30 -2.99 9.81
CA LEU A 124 -10.24 -2.11 10.52
C LEU A 124 -10.81 -1.03 9.61
N LEU A 125 -9.97 -0.41 8.78
CA LEU A 125 -10.42 0.56 7.76
C LEU A 125 -11.36 -0.09 6.74
N GLN A 126 -11.00 -1.27 6.23
CA GLN A 126 -11.81 -1.99 5.24
C GLN A 126 -13.14 -2.47 5.81
N ARG A 127 -13.17 -2.88 7.09
CA ARG A 127 -14.42 -3.19 7.80
C ARG A 127 -15.35 -1.98 7.89
N THR A 128 -14.79 -0.78 7.98
CA THR A 128 -15.54 0.46 8.21
C THR A 128 -16.00 1.10 6.90
N PHE A 129 -15.10 1.17 5.91
CA PHE A 129 -15.27 1.93 4.68
C PHE A 129 -15.42 1.06 3.43
N GLY A 130 -15.44 -0.27 3.57
CA GLY A 130 -15.52 -1.21 2.46
C GLY A 130 -14.16 -1.78 2.05
N ASN A 131 -14.15 -2.99 1.49
CA ASN A 131 -12.94 -3.71 1.09
C ASN A 131 -12.80 -3.75 -0.43
N ALA A 132 -11.87 -2.95 -0.98
CA ALA A 132 -11.59 -2.93 -2.43
C ALA A 132 -10.51 -3.94 -2.88
N GLY A 133 -10.03 -4.80 -1.97
CA GLY A 133 -9.03 -5.84 -2.24
C GLY A 133 -7.84 -5.79 -1.27
N ARG A 134 -6.92 -6.75 -1.45
CA ARG A 134 -5.73 -6.88 -0.58
C ARG A 134 -4.69 -5.78 -0.81
N GLY A 135 -4.68 -5.14 -1.97
CA GLY A 135 -3.68 -4.14 -2.31
C GLY A 135 -2.33 -4.76 -2.65
N TRP A 136 -1.25 -4.09 -2.26
CA TRP A 136 0.13 -4.47 -2.62
C TRP A 136 0.56 -5.77 -1.93
N ILE A 137 1.15 -6.68 -2.71
CA ILE A 137 1.86 -7.86 -2.24
C ILE A 137 3.25 -7.90 -2.87
N ALA A 138 4.27 -8.11 -2.04
CA ALA A 138 5.67 -8.15 -2.46
C ALA A 138 6.24 -9.58 -2.39
N PRO A 139 7.21 -9.93 -3.24
CA PRO A 139 7.80 -11.28 -3.29
C PRO A 139 8.80 -11.53 -2.16
N TYR A 140 8.46 -11.19 -0.91
CA TYR A 140 9.35 -11.28 0.24
C TYR A 140 9.84 -12.71 0.47
N LYS A 141 8.96 -13.72 0.39
CA LYS A 141 9.38 -15.11 0.62
C LYS A 141 10.38 -15.59 -0.43
N LEU A 142 10.14 -15.27 -1.70
CA LEU A 142 11.07 -15.59 -2.81
C LEU A 142 12.39 -14.83 -2.68
N ALA A 143 12.35 -13.61 -2.14
CA ALA A 143 13.51 -12.79 -1.79
C ALA A 143 14.24 -13.23 -0.51
N ARG A 144 13.77 -14.32 0.15
CA ARG A 144 14.26 -14.83 1.45
C ARG A 144 14.18 -13.80 2.57
N ASP A 145 13.07 -13.08 2.60
CA ASP A 145 12.77 -12.04 3.59
C ASP A 145 11.51 -12.38 4.40
N ASN A 146 11.22 -11.57 5.40
CA ASN A 146 10.01 -11.71 6.22
C ASN A 146 8.79 -11.24 5.41
N GLU A 147 7.77 -12.10 5.32
CA GLU A 147 6.54 -11.87 4.54
C GLU A 147 5.32 -11.77 5.48
N PRO A 148 4.34 -10.90 5.17
CA PRO A 148 3.02 -10.95 5.77
C PRO A 148 2.38 -12.33 5.64
N THR A 149 1.64 -12.77 6.65
CA THR A 149 1.12 -14.15 6.69
C THR A 149 -0.17 -14.35 5.90
N ASP A 150 -0.65 -13.34 5.19
CA ASP A 150 -2.00 -13.27 4.61
C ASP A 150 -2.04 -13.46 3.08
N TYR A 151 -0.88 -13.59 2.43
CA TYR A 151 -0.76 -13.99 1.03
C TYR A 151 0.47 -14.89 0.82
N PHE A 152 0.55 -15.51 -0.35
CA PHE A 152 1.74 -16.22 -0.81
C PHE A 152 2.06 -15.86 -2.28
N ILE A 153 3.35 -15.73 -2.58
CA ILE A 153 3.87 -15.73 -3.96
C ILE A 153 4.90 -16.84 -4.04
N THR A 154 4.64 -17.84 -4.86
CA THR A 154 5.53 -19.01 -5.02
C THR A 154 5.90 -19.24 -6.47
N SER A 155 7.02 -19.90 -6.71
CA SER A 155 7.45 -20.35 -8.04
C SER A 155 7.93 -21.79 -7.94
N SER A 156 7.50 -22.65 -8.87
CA SER A 156 7.93 -24.04 -8.93
C SER A 156 9.21 -24.22 -9.76
N LYS A 157 9.47 -23.33 -10.72
CA LYS A 157 10.63 -23.42 -11.64
C LYS A 157 11.88 -22.72 -11.11
N VAL A 158 11.74 -21.70 -10.27
CA VAL A 158 12.87 -20.90 -9.80
C VAL A 158 13.03 -21.00 -8.28
N ARG A 159 14.16 -21.57 -7.85
CA ARG A 159 14.49 -21.73 -6.42
C ARG A 159 15.43 -20.66 -5.87
N ASN A 160 16.22 -20.03 -6.75
CA ASN A 160 17.22 -19.03 -6.39
C ASN A 160 16.96 -17.76 -7.17
N TRP A 161 16.75 -16.67 -6.45
CA TRP A 161 16.47 -15.35 -7.00
C TRP A 161 17.61 -14.39 -6.64
N SER A 162 18.06 -13.61 -7.62
CA SER A 162 18.79 -12.37 -7.33
C SER A 162 17.81 -11.36 -6.75
N VAL A 163 18.23 -10.57 -5.77
CA VAL A 163 17.30 -9.70 -5.02
C VAL A 163 17.78 -8.25 -4.99
N GLY A 164 16.90 -7.36 -5.42
CA GLY A 164 17.04 -5.92 -5.29
C GLY A 164 16.31 -5.41 -4.06
N ARG A 165 16.92 -4.48 -3.32
CA ARG A 165 16.33 -3.82 -2.15
C ARG A 165 16.76 -2.35 -2.09
N CYS A 166 15.84 -1.45 -1.76
CA CYS A 166 16.16 -0.03 -1.57
C CYS A 166 17.11 0.21 -0.38
N THR A 167 17.16 -0.71 0.57
CA THR A 167 18.03 -0.62 1.76
C THR A 167 19.48 -0.99 1.48
N ARG A 168 19.79 -1.56 0.30
CA ARG A 168 21.16 -1.89 -0.11
C ARG A 168 21.72 -0.79 -0.99
N ARG A 169 22.95 -0.35 -0.70
CA ARG A 169 23.68 0.64 -1.52
C ARG A 169 23.88 0.14 -2.96
N THR A 170 24.21 -1.13 -3.11
CA THR A 170 24.30 -1.82 -4.40
C THR A 170 23.44 -3.07 -4.29
N SER A 171 22.47 -3.20 -5.19
CA SER A 171 21.52 -4.31 -5.22
C SER A 171 21.89 -5.30 -6.32
N ASP A 172 21.52 -6.57 -6.13
CA ASP A 172 21.84 -7.65 -7.07
C ASP A 172 20.96 -7.58 -8.34
N CYS A 173 19.80 -6.93 -8.26
CA CYS A 173 18.96 -6.55 -9.40
C CYS A 173 18.18 -5.25 -9.12
N ALA A 174 17.42 -4.78 -10.10
CA ALA A 174 16.53 -3.64 -9.93
C ALA A 174 15.41 -3.92 -8.90
N TRP A 175 14.88 -2.87 -8.29
CA TRP A 175 13.74 -2.92 -7.37
C TRP A 175 12.73 -1.85 -7.76
N GLY A 176 11.46 -2.06 -7.39
CA GLY A 176 10.35 -1.25 -7.89
C GLY A 176 9.58 -0.49 -6.78
N PRO A 177 8.29 -0.18 -7.01
CA PRO A 177 7.45 0.61 -6.10
C PRO A 177 7.39 0.09 -4.65
N GLY A 178 7.53 -1.23 -4.46
CA GLY A 178 7.57 -1.85 -3.13
C GLY A 178 8.92 -1.75 -2.41
N GLY A 179 9.95 -1.14 -2.99
CA GLY A 179 11.31 -1.11 -2.43
C GLY A 179 12.07 -2.43 -2.55
N ILE A 180 11.53 -3.41 -3.30
CA ILE A 180 12.11 -4.75 -3.52
C ILE A 180 11.92 -5.19 -4.97
N GLY A 181 12.77 -6.11 -5.42
CA GLY A 181 12.62 -6.82 -6.69
C GLY A 181 13.29 -8.20 -6.63
N ILE A 182 12.79 -9.14 -7.41
CA ILE A 182 13.39 -10.46 -7.60
C ILE A 182 13.71 -10.67 -9.07
N GLN A 183 14.86 -11.26 -9.36
CA GLN A 183 15.28 -11.54 -10.73
C GLN A 183 15.74 -12.98 -10.91
N ALA A 184 15.36 -13.56 -12.05
CA ALA A 184 15.84 -14.84 -12.52
C ALA A 184 16.31 -14.75 -13.97
N ASP A 185 17.49 -15.28 -14.24
CA ASP A 185 18.13 -15.25 -15.56
C ASP A 185 17.81 -16.56 -16.32
N VAL A 186 16.51 -16.85 -16.42
CA VAL A 186 15.97 -18.05 -17.07
C VAL A 186 14.87 -17.67 -18.06
N SER A 187 14.64 -18.48 -19.08
CA SER A 187 13.66 -18.20 -20.15
C SER A 187 12.20 -18.37 -19.75
N GLY A 188 11.92 -19.06 -18.64
CA GLY A 188 10.56 -19.29 -18.17
C GLY A 188 10.47 -19.19 -16.66
N VAL A 189 9.60 -18.31 -16.20
CA VAL A 189 9.22 -18.13 -14.80
C VAL A 189 7.74 -18.47 -14.66
N ASP A 190 7.38 -19.03 -13.52
CA ASP A 190 6.00 -19.24 -13.09
C ASP A 190 5.78 -18.59 -11.72
N PHE A 191 4.56 -18.11 -11.50
CA PHE A 191 4.11 -17.66 -10.19
C PHE A 191 2.76 -18.29 -9.86
N THR A 192 2.62 -18.79 -8.63
CA THR A 192 1.31 -18.96 -7.99
C THR A 192 1.14 -17.85 -6.97
N ILE A 193 0.13 -17.01 -7.17
CA ILE A 193 -0.25 -15.89 -6.32
C ILE A 193 -1.52 -16.29 -5.59
N SER A 194 -1.51 -16.35 -4.26
CA SER A 194 -2.70 -16.75 -3.50
C SER A 194 -2.90 -15.94 -2.22
N ILE A 195 -4.16 -15.80 -1.83
CA ILE A 195 -4.55 -15.34 -0.51
C ILE A 195 -4.41 -16.52 0.47
N ALA A 196 -3.84 -16.28 1.64
CA ALA A 196 -3.65 -17.33 2.62
C ALA A 196 -5.02 -17.82 3.16
N PRO A 197 -5.28 -19.14 3.21
CA PRO A 197 -6.60 -19.66 3.56
C PRO A 197 -7.07 -19.28 4.96
N ASN A 198 -6.15 -19.20 5.92
CA ASN A 198 -6.48 -18.91 7.33
C ASN A 198 -6.33 -17.42 7.67
N ASN A 199 -5.23 -16.80 7.24
CA ASN A 199 -4.87 -15.43 7.65
C ASN A 199 -5.28 -14.35 6.62
N GLY A 200 -5.72 -14.78 5.44
CA GLY A 200 -6.18 -13.92 4.35
C GLY A 200 -7.55 -13.30 4.57
N ALA A 201 -8.19 -13.56 5.71
CA ALA A 201 -9.49 -13.00 6.10
C ALA A 201 -10.60 -13.20 5.05
N GLY A 202 -10.54 -14.31 4.29
CA GLY A 202 -11.48 -14.61 3.21
C GLY A 202 -11.38 -13.66 2.01
N TYR A 203 -10.26 -12.99 1.82
CA TYR A 203 -10.09 -12.08 0.69
C TYR A 203 -10.04 -12.87 -0.62
N GLU A 204 -10.66 -12.29 -1.63
CA GLU A 204 -10.63 -12.76 -2.99
C GLU A 204 -10.39 -11.56 -3.91
N PHE A 205 -9.94 -11.82 -5.13
CA PHE A 205 -9.67 -10.81 -6.13
C PHE A 205 -10.20 -11.26 -7.49
N ASN A 206 -10.58 -10.29 -8.33
CA ASN A 206 -10.90 -10.52 -9.74
C ASN A 206 -10.00 -9.69 -10.66
N GLN A 207 -9.02 -8.97 -10.12
CA GLN A 207 -8.01 -8.30 -10.90
C GLN A 207 -6.65 -8.36 -10.18
N VAL A 208 -5.63 -8.71 -10.97
CA VAL A 208 -4.23 -8.75 -10.55
C VAL A 208 -3.43 -7.81 -11.45
N ILE A 209 -2.67 -6.91 -10.84
CA ILE A 209 -1.79 -5.98 -11.54
C ILE A 209 -0.35 -6.38 -11.24
N LEU A 210 0.42 -6.76 -12.25
CA LEU A 210 1.83 -7.13 -12.14
C LEU A 210 2.73 -5.93 -12.44
N TYR A 211 3.70 -5.68 -11.55
CA TYR A 211 4.75 -4.71 -11.73
C TYR A 211 6.06 -5.44 -12.06
N ARG A 212 6.61 -5.21 -13.25
CA ARG A 212 7.86 -5.85 -13.71
C ARG A 212 8.81 -4.83 -14.34
N ASN A 213 10.07 -5.20 -14.48
CA ASN A 213 11.05 -4.38 -15.18
C ASN A 213 10.77 -4.37 -16.70
N GLU A 214 11.14 -3.29 -17.39
CA GLU A 214 11.02 -3.15 -18.85
C GLU A 214 11.60 -4.31 -19.66
N GLY A 215 12.74 -4.86 -19.25
CA GLY A 215 13.38 -6.00 -19.92
C GLY A 215 12.77 -7.38 -19.63
N THR A 216 11.74 -7.44 -18.77
CA THR A 216 11.13 -8.71 -18.34
C THR A 216 10.07 -9.16 -19.32
N LEU A 217 10.03 -10.46 -19.63
CA LEU A 217 9.01 -11.00 -20.53
C LEU A 217 7.60 -10.87 -19.91
N PRO A 218 6.56 -10.61 -20.72
CA PRO A 218 5.18 -10.60 -20.23
C PRO A 218 4.77 -11.99 -19.75
N MET A 219 3.68 -12.05 -18.97
CA MET A 219 3.13 -13.31 -18.45
C MET A 219 1.71 -13.57 -18.96
N LEU A 220 1.31 -14.84 -18.94
CA LEU A 220 -0.03 -15.34 -19.24
C LEU A 220 -0.57 -16.14 -18.06
N PRO A 221 -1.89 -16.15 -17.82
CA PRO A 221 -2.52 -17.00 -16.81
C PRO A 221 -2.53 -18.48 -17.22
N VAL A 222 -2.36 -19.39 -16.26
CA VAL A 222 -2.48 -20.85 -16.45
C VAL A 222 -3.95 -21.27 -16.45
N GLY A 223 -4.34 -22.13 -17.39
CA GLY A 223 -5.69 -22.72 -17.48
C GLY A 223 -6.51 -22.15 -18.64
N GLU A 224 -7.32 -22.99 -19.27
CA GLU A 224 -8.18 -22.70 -20.43
C GLU A 224 -9.39 -21.79 -20.13
N ASP A 225 -9.34 -20.94 -19.12
CA ASP A 225 -10.28 -19.82 -19.08
C ASP A 225 -9.73 -18.74 -20.03
N GLU A 226 -10.04 -18.89 -21.32
CA GLU A 226 -9.91 -17.85 -22.36
C GLU A 226 -10.60 -16.52 -21.94
N ARG A 227 -11.26 -16.49 -20.79
CA ARG A 227 -11.95 -15.36 -20.16
C ARG A 227 -11.07 -14.49 -19.26
N VAL A 228 -9.83 -14.87 -18.92
CA VAL A 228 -8.93 -13.94 -18.20
C VAL A 228 -8.43 -12.87 -19.17
N GLU A 229 -9.03 -11.69 -19.11
CA GLU A 229 -8.61 -10.55 -19.92
C GLU A 229 -7.21 -10.12 -19.49
N THR A 230 -6.24 -10.25 -20.41
CA THR A 230 -4.84 -9.89 -20.17
C THR A 230 -4.50 -8.63 -20.96
N VAL A 231 -4.00 -7.61 -20.26
CA VAL A 231 -3.56 -6.34 -20.85
C VAL A 231 -2.10 -6.12 -20.50
N TRP A 232 -1.22 -6.22 -21.49
CA TRP A 232 0.21 -5.94 -21.31
C TRP A 232 0.53 -4.47 -21.55
N ALA A 233 1.45 -3.94 -20.75
CA ALA A 233 2.05 -2.64 -21.02
C ALA A 233 2.85 -2.68 -22.32
N LYS A 234 2.63 -1.68 -23.18
CA LYS A 234 3.38 -1.49 -24.44
C LYS A 234 4.63 -0.62 -24.26
N ALA A 235 4.68 0.16 -23.18
CA ALA A 235 5.79 1.02 -22.80
C ALA A 235 5.80 1.19 -21.27
N PRO A 236 6.93 1.61 -20.66
CA PRO A 236 6.99 1.86 -19.23
C PRO A 236 6.02 2.96 -18.79
N TYR A 237 5.31 2.73 -17.68
CA TYR A 237 4.42 3.72 -17.07
C TYR A 237 5.18 4.69 -16.15
N SER A 238 6.34 4.25 -15.65
CA SER A 238 7.27 4.99 -14.81
C SER A 238 8.69 4.49 -15.12
N PRO A 239 9.79 5.19 -14.76
CA PRO A 239 11.13 4.78 -15.15
C PRO A 239 11.40 3.31 -14.80
N GLY A 240 11.70 2.51 -15.82
CA GLY A 240 12.01 1.09 -15.70
C GLY A 240 10.84 0.16 -15.32
N VAL A 241 9.60 0.64 -15.21
CA VAL A 241 8.45 -0.16 -14.71
C VAL A 241 7.36 -0.36 -15.76
N MET A 242 7.08 -1.63 -16.06
CA MET A 242 5.94 -2.10 -16.84
C MET A 242 4.83 -2.57 -15.91
N VAL A 243 3.58 -2.33 -16.32
CA VAL A 243 2.38 -2.65 -15.55
C VAL A 243 1.42 -3.48 -16.41
N ASP A 244 1.32 -4.77 -16.11
CA ASP A 244 0.41 -5.69 -16.79
C ASP A 244 -0.81 -5.94 -15.91
N THR A 245 -1.99 -6.13 -16.51
CA THR A 245 -3.25 -6.39 -15.79
C THR A 245 -3.87 -7.70 -16.25
N PHE A 246 -4.35 -8.49 -15.30
CA PHE A 246 -5.12 -9.72 -15.51
C PHE A 246 -6.47 -9.55 -14.83
N LYS A 247 -7.57 -9.62 -15.58
CA LYS A 247 -8.93 -9.56 -15.03
C LYS A 247 -9.60 -10.91 -15.15
N LEU A 248 -10.02 -11.45 -14.01
CA LEU A 248 -10.69 -12.74 -13.90
C LEU A 248 -12.20 -12.53 -14.04
N PRO A 249 -12.94 -13.47 -14.66
CA PRO A 249 -14.39 -13.37 -14.80
C PRO A 249 -15.13 -13.47 -13.46
N THR A 250 -14.53 -14.14 -12.48
CA THR A 250 -15.06 -14.29 -11.11
C THR A 250 -13.97 -13.99 -10.09
N LYS A 251 -14.37 -13.69 -8.86
CA LYS A 251 -13.44 -13.59 -7.74
C LYS A 251 -12.76 -14.95 -7.49
N SER A 252 -11.48 -14.92 -7.16
CA SER A 252 -10.65 -16.08 -6.85
C SER A 252 -9.71 -15.76 -5.70
N GLY A 253 -9.34 -16.78 -4.93
CA GLY A 253 -8.25 -16.71 -3.94
C GLY A 253 -6.86 -16.98 -4.54
N GLU A 254 -6.78 -17.41 -5.80
CA GLU A 254 -5.52 -17.80 -6.46
C GLU A 254 -5.49 -17.41 -7.95
N LEU A 255 -4.29 -17.06 -8.44
CA LEU A 255 -3.97 -16.93 -9.86
C LEU A 255 -2.58 -17.52 -10.12
N GLN A 256 -2.49 -18.37 -11.14
CA GLN A 256 -1.23 -18.90 -11.63
C GLN A 256 -0.83 -18.19 -12.93
N LEU A 257 0.42 -17.77 -13.01
CA LEU A 257 0.99 -17.07 -14.17
C LEU A 257 2.23 -17.81 -14.66
N TYR A 258 2.49 -17.74 -15.96
CA TYR A 258 3.73 -18.20 -16.58
C TYR A 258 4.23 -17.22 -17.63
N THR A 259 5.54 -17.16 -17.84
CA THR A 259 6.13 -16.32 -18.87
C THR A 259 5.59 -16.67 -20.27
N ALA A 260 5.13 -15.65 -21.00
CA ALA A 260 4.69 -15.76 -22.37
C ALA A 260 5.90 -15.85 -23.31
N VAL A 261 6.41 -17.06 -23.53
CA VAL A 261 7.48 -17.27 -24.52
C VAL A 261 6.85 -17.28 -25.92
N GLN A 262 6.91 -16.16 -26.63
CA GLN A 262 6.51 -16.09 -28.03
C GLN A 262 7.72 -16.30 -28.94
N GLY A 263 7.65 -17.31 -29.81
CA GLY A 263 8.64 -17.58 -30.85
C GLY A 263 9.89 -18.36 -30.41
N ARG A 264 10.79 -18.60 -31.36
CA ARG A 264 12.03 -19.35 -31.14
C ARG A 264 13.10 -18.42 -30.56
N LEU A 265 13.35 -18.52 -29.27
CA LEU A 265 14.46 -17.81 -28.61
C LEU A 265 15.79 -18.33 -29.18
N THR A 266 16.66 -17.43 -29.66
CA THR A 266 18.03 -17.80 -30.06
C THR A 266 18.92 -17.97 -28.82
N PRO A 267 20.04 -18.71 -28.89
CA PRO A 267 20.99 -18.80 -27.77
C PRO A 267 21.49 -17.45 -27.26
N ALA A 268 21.67 -16.47 -28.16
CA ALA A 268 22.07 -15.10 -27.81
C ALA A 268 20.92 -14.31 -27.14
N SER A 269 19.67 -14.56 -27.52
CA SER A 269 18.50 -13.99 -26.85
C SER A 269 18.27 -14.62 -25.48
N LEU A 270 18.56 -15.91 -25.31
CA LEU A 270 18.42 -16.62 -24.04
C LEU A 270 19.42 -16.11 -22.99
N SER A 271 20.66 -15.81 -23.39
CA SER A 271 21.70 -15.34 -22.47
C SER A 271 21.48 -13.91 -21.98
N SER A 272 20.67 -13.11 -22.67
CA SER A 272 20.32 -11.73 -22.30
C SER A 272 19.01 -11.58 -21.52
N ILE A 273 18.19 -12.63 -21.41
CA ILE A 273 16.94 -12.57 -20.65
C ILE A 273 17.24 -12.33 -19.17
N ARG A 274 16.61 -11.29 -18.62
CA ARG A 274 16.63 -10.94 -17.20
C ARG A 274 15.19 -10.70 -16.77
N ASN A 275 14.57 -11.73 -16.18
CA ASN A 275 13.19 -11.62 -15.73
C ASN A 275 13.16 -11.06 -14.31
N CYS A 276 12.85 -9.76 -14.18
CA CYS A 276 12.84 -9.01 -12.93
C CYS A 276 11.43 -8.51 -12.58
N TYR A 277 10.92 -8.94 -11.43
CA TYR A 277 9.56 -8.67 -10.96
C TYR A 277 9.59 -7.92 -9.62
N TYR A 278 8.68 -6.96 -9.45
CA TYR A 278 8.65 -6.08 -8.28
C TYR A 278 7.56 -6.45 -7.28
N GLY A 279 6.41 -6.92 -7.76
CA GLY A 279 5.27 -7.29 -6.92
C GLY A 279 3.95 -7.22 -7.68
N PHE A 280 2.85 -7.38 -6.94
CA PHE A 280 1.50 -7.36 -7.49
C PHE A 280 0.57 -6.48 -6.66
N VAL A 281 -0.51 -6.02 -7.28
CA VAL A 281 -1.68 -5.45 -6.59
C VAL A 281 -2.88 -6.33 -6.86
N LEU A 282 -3.61 -6.70 -5.80
CA LEU A 282 -4.83 -7.50 -5.89
C LEU A 282 -6.06 -6.63 -5.56
N THR A 283 -7.00 -6.55 -6.51
CA THR A 283 -8.26 -5.81 -6.36
C THR A 283 -9.48 -6.71 -6.66
N ASN A 284 -10.63 -6.36 -6.10
CA ASN A 284 -11.86 -7.18 -6.19
C ASN A 284 -13.05 -6.49 -6.88
N GLY A 285 -12.79 -5.31 -7.46
CA GLY A 285 -13.78 -4.48 -8.17
C GLY A 285 -14.82 -3.79 -7.29
N GLN A 286 -14.72 -3.89 -5.95
CA GLN A 286 -15.67 -3.25 -5.03
C GLN A 286 -15.19 -1.85 -4.62
N PRO A 287 -16.12 -0.91 -4.31
CA PRO A 287 -15.77 0.32 -3.64
C PRO A 287 -15.20 0.05 -2.24
N GLY A 288 -14.35 0.94 -1.76
CA GLY A 288 -13.75 0.81 -0.43
C GLY A 288 -12.30 1.24 -0.34
N ILE A 289 -11.62 0.74 0.69
CA ILE A 289 -10.20 1.00 0.94
C ILE A 289 -9.36 -0.05 0.23
N LEU A 290 -8.40 0.42 -0.57
CA LEU A 290 -7.29 -0.38 -1.08
C LEU A 290 -6.00 0.03 -0.36
N TYR A 291 -5.49 -0.84 0.50
CA TYR A 291 -4.35 -0.52 1.38
C TYR A 291 -3.09 -1.21 0.88
N HIS A 292 -2.02 -0.45 0.67
CA HIS A 292 -0.72 -0.92 0.21
C HIS A 292 0.30 -0.83 1.35
N SER A 293 0.62 -1.96 1.97
CA SER A 293 1.66 -2.05 2.98
C SER A 293 3.03 -2.28 2.33
N ILE A 294 3.93 -1.31 2.46
CA ILE A 294 5.27 -1.34 1.88
C ILE A 294 6.30 -1.13 2.99
N GLY A 295 6.86 -2.23 3.48
CA GLY A 295 7.92 -2.18 4.50
C GLY A 295 9.23 -2.78 4.01
N GLN A 296 10.36 -2.16 4.31
CA GLN A 296 11.67 -2.75 4.05
C GLN A 296 12.54 -2.77 5.31
N ASN A 297 13.00 -3.94 5.72
CA ASN A 297 13.75 -4.14 6.94
C ASN A 297 15.04 -3.28 6.93
N GLY A 298 15.22 -2.51 7.97
CA GLY A 298 16.34 -1.57 8.11
C GLY A 298 16.19 -0.27 7.31
N ALA A 299 15.04 -0.02 6.68
CA ALA A 299 14.84 1.20 5.91
C ALA A 299 14.87 2.46 6.78
N MET A 300 15.44 3.50 6.19
CA MET A 300 15.47 4.87 6.67
C MET A 300 14.88 5.77 5.60
N PHE A 301 14.59 7.04 5.92
CA PHE A 301 14.11 8.03 4.94
C PHE A 301 14.99 8.07 3.68
N VAL A 302 16.31 8.10 3.83
CA VAL A 302 17.28 8.12 2.71
C VAL A 302 17.13 6.97 1.72
N ASN A 303 16.64 5.80 2.14
CA ASN A 303 16.46 4.65 1.25
C ASN A 303 15.28 4.84 0.28
N TYR A 304 14.30 5.66 0.66
CA TYR A 304 13.15 6.01 -0.16
C TYR A 304 13.29 7.40 -0.82
N THR A 305 14.28 8.20 -0.44
CA THR A 305 14.55 9.52 -1.03
C THR A 305 15.25 9.41 -2.38
N ASN A 306 14.50 8.99 -3.39
CA ASN A 306 14.96 8.88 -4.77
C ASN A 306 13.83 9.30 -5.72
N GLU A 307 14.11 10.19 -6.68
CA GLU A 307 13.09 10.69 -7.62
C GLU A 307 12.42 9.55 -8.41
N GLU A 308 13.23 8.67 -8.99
CA GLU A 308 12.73 7.52 -9.75
C GLU A 308 11.83 6.66 -8.88
N TYR A 309 12.20 6.41 -7.63
CA TYR A 309 11.35 5.67 -6.70
C TYR A 309 10.01 6.36 -6.44
N ILE A 310 9.99 7.66 -6.12
CA ILE A 310 8.71 8.35 -5.84
C ILE A 310 7.81 8.36 -7.09
N ARG A 311 8.39 8.48 -8.28
CA ARG A 311 7.65 8.35 -9.54
C ARG A 311 7.12 6.93 -9.75
N GLN A 312 7.85 5.90 -9.33
CA GLN A 312 7.35 4.53 -9.37
C GLN A 312 6.24 4.29 -8.35
N LEU A 313 6.37 4.86 -7.14
CA LEU A 313 5.36 4.81 -6.08
C LEU A 313 4.03 5.46 -6.53
N SER A 314 4.09 6.50 -7.37
CA SER A 314 2.90 7.15 -7.95
C SER A 314 2.00 6.22 -8.76
N LEU A 315 2.52 5.07 -9.23
CA LEU A 315 1.72 4.05 -9.93
C LEU A 315 0.70 3.35 -9.02
N LEU A 316 0.79 3.52 -7.70
CA LEU A 316 -0.21 3.06 -6.74
C LEU A 316 -1.33 4.09 -6.51
N ASP A 317 -1.25 5.27 -7.15
CA ASP A 317 -2.26 6.35 -7.12
C ASP A 317 -2.74 6.72 -5.70
N PRO A 318 -1.86 6.96 -4.72
CA PRO A 318 -2.27 7.13 -3.32
C PRO A 318 -3.10 8.40 -3.09
N SER A 319 -4.29 8.28 -2.50
CA SER A 319 -5.00 9.41 -1.88
C SER A 319 -4.34 9.80 -0.55
N LEU A 320 -3.75 8.83 0.16
CA LEU A 320 -3.02 9.02 1.41
C LEU A 320 -1.69 8.23 1.41
N LEU A 321 -0.61 8.91 1.76
CA LEU A 321 0.70 8.31 2.06
C LEU A 321 0.99 8.43 3.56
N ILE A 322 1.11 7.29 4.24
CA ILE A 322 1.51 7.19 5.64
C ILE A 322 2.97 6.74 5.69
N VAL A 323 3.81 7.44 6.43
CA VAL A 323 5.26 7.13 6.52
C VAL A 323 5.63 6.83 7.97
N THR A 324 5.97 5.57 8.25
CA THR A 324 6.46 5.10 9.55
C THR A 324 7.92 4.70 9.44
N LEU A 325 8.80 5.67 9.68
CA LEU A 325 10.26 5.54 9.66
C LEU A 325 10.86 6.31 10.85
N GLY A 326 12.19 6.27 11.01
CA GLY A 326 12.89 6.95 12.10
C GLY A 326 13.49 6.00 13.13
N THR A 327 13.01 4.75 13.24
CA THR A 327 13.58 3.78 14.17
C THR A 327 15.04 3.51 13.85
N ASN A 328 15.36 3.10 12.61
CA ASN A 328 16.71 2.69 12.20
C ASN A 328 17.72 3.84 12.27
N GLU A 329 17.30 5.05 11.91
CA GLU A 329 18.11 6.27 11.97
C GLU A 329 18.67 6.50 13.38
N THR A 330 17.90 6.17 14.41
CA THR A 330 18.27 6.41 15.81
C THR A 330 19.35 5.45 16.34
N PHE A 331 19.58 4.31 15.67
CA PHE A 331 20.60 3.33 16.06
C PHE A 331 22.00 3.66 15.55
N GLY A 332 22.15 4.69 14.71
CA GLY A 332 23.44 5.21 14.29
C GLY A 332 24.34 5.59 15.49
N ALA A 333 25.65 5.36 15.35
CA ALA A 333 26.62 5.66 16.42
C ALA A 333 26.64 7.15 16.78
N ASN A 334 26.43 8.02 15.80
CA ASN A 334 26.44 9.48 15.91
C ASN A 334 25.13 10.06 15.39
N PHE A 335 23.99 9.69 15.98
CA PHE A 335 22.70 10.26 15.59
C PHE A 335 22.75 11.80 15.70
N SER A 336 22.35 12.47 14.63
CA SER A 336 22.24 13.92 14.56
C SER A 336 20.81 14.31 14.17
N THR A 337 20.15 15.07 15.04
CA THR A 337 18.80 15.55 14.77
C THR A 337 18.73 16.41 13.51
N SER A 338 19.76 17.22 13.24
CA SER A 338 19.80 18.07 12.05
C SER A 338 19.96 17.25 10.77
N GLU A 339 20.83 16.24 10.76
CA GLU A 339 20.97 15.33 9.62
C GLU A 339 19.69 14.53 9.40
N PHE A 340 19.09 14.01 10.46
CA PHE A 340 17.81 13.30 10.39
C PHE A 340 16.71 14.18 9.77
N LEU A 341 16.56 15.43 10.23
CA LEU A 341 15.61 16.38 9.66
C LEU A 341 15.88 16.68 8.19
N LEU A 342 17.14 16.77 7.76
CA LEU A 342 17.47 16.93 6.34
C LEU A 342 17.04 15.71 5.50
N GLN A 343 17.09 14.49 6.06
CA GLN A 343 16.62 13.30 5.37
C GLN A 343 15.10 13.30 5.22
N VAL A 344 14.37 13.61 6.31
CA VAL A 344 12.91 13.80 6.29
C VAL A 344 12.53 14.85 5.26
N ASP A 345 13.20 16.01 5.29
CA ASP A 345 12.91 17.13 4.40
C ASP A 345 13.08 16.79 2.92
N ARG A 346 14.19 16.14 2.56
CA ARG A 346 14.42 15.72 1.17
C ARG A 346 13.36 14.72 0.70
N PHE A 347 12.96 13.78 1.55
CA PHE A 347 11.90 12.84 1.23
C PHE A 347 10.57 13.57 1.00
N VAL A 348 10.15 14.42 1.95
CA VAL A 348 8.87 15.15 1.88
C VAL A 348 8.82 16.08 0.67
N ARG A 349 9.93 16.75 0.32
CA ARG A 349 9.99 17.58 -0.90
C ARG A 349 9.78 16.78 -2.18
N LEU A 350 10.39 15.59 -2.29
CA LEU A 350 10.16 14.72 -3.44
C LEU A 350 8.71 14.22 -3.49
N VAL A 351 8.13 13.84 -2.35
CA VAL A 351 6.71 13.48 -2.27
C VAL A 351 5.83 14.63 -2.72
N LYS A 352 5.99 15.85 -2.17
CA LYS A 352 5.21 17.02 -2.58
C LYS A 352 5.39 17.36 -4.07
N ALA A 353 6.57 17.10 -4.66
CA ALA A 353 6.84 17.36 -6.07
C ALA A 353 6.17 16.36 -7.02
N TYR A 354 6.20 15.06 -6.68
CA TYR A 354 5.76 13.98 -7.59
C TYR A 354 4.41 13.36 -7.22
N LEU A 355 3.88 13.65 -6.02
CA LEU A 355 2.58 13.22 -5.50
C LEU A 355 1.78 14.44 -4.96
N PRO A 356 1.58 15.52 -5.76
CA PRO A 356 1.02 16.78 -5.25
C PRO A 356 -0.44 16.71 -4.78
N PHE A 357 -1.17 15.64 -5.13
CA PHE A 357 -2.56 15.43 -4.73
C PHE A 357 -2.73 14.38 -3.63
N THR A 358 -1.62 13.86 -3.10
CA THR A 358 -1.62 12.83 -2.06
C THR A 358 -1.51 13.51 -0.70
N ALA A 359 -2.47 13.22 0.19
CA ALA A 359 -2.35 13.61 1.59
C ALA A 359 -1.17 12.86 2.25
N LEU A 360 -0.44 13.51 3.16
CA LEU A 360 0.76 12.95 3.76
C LEU A 360 0.69 12.96 5.29
N VAL A 361 0.90 11.80 5.90
CA VAL A 361 1.02 11.64 7.36
C VAL A 361 2.40 11.09 7.70
N LEU A 362 3.14 11.82 8.54
CA LEU A 362 4.37 11.32 9.16
C LEU A 362 4.05 10.70 10.52
N SER A 363 4.44 9.44 10.71
CA SER A 363 4.36 8.75 11.99
C SER A 363 5.69 8.84 12.73
N THR A 364 5.66 9.22 14.00
CA THR A 364 6.85 9.07 14.87
C THR A 364 7.15 7.58 15.10
N PRO A 365 8.41 7.18 15.33
CA PRO A 365 8.72 5.82 15.80
C PRO A 365 8.23 5.58 17.23
N ALA A 366 7.89 4.34 17.58
CA ALA A 366 7.62 3.96 18.97
C ALA A 366 8.94 3.89 19.79
N GLU A 367 8.83 4.00 21.12
CA GLU A 367 9.99 3.86 22.02
C GLU A 367 10.68 2.50 21.82
N SER A 368 12.02 2.52 21.69
CA SER A 368 12.84 1.31 21.64
C SER A 368 14.04 1.42 22.58
N TYR A 369 14.62 0.27 22.93
CA TYR A 369 15.87 0.19 23.70
C TYR A 369 17.00 -0.32 22.80
N ARG A 370 18.23 -0.01 23.18
CA ARG A 370 19.44 -0.54 22.53
C ARG A 370 20.10 -1.59 23.39
N SER A 371 20.53 -2.68 22.75
CA SER A 371 21.32 -3.71 23.42
C SER A 371 22.73 -3.18 23.72
N VAL A 372 23.23 -3.44 24.92
CA VAL A 372 24.59 -3.09 25.34
C VAL A 372 25.28 -4.33 25.89
N ARG A 373 26.47 -4.62 25.37
CA ARG A 373 27.32 -5.70 25.87
C ARG A 373 27.95 -5.28 27.20
N GLY A 374 27.62 -5.99 28.26
CA GLY A 374 28.24 -5.83 29.59
C GLY A 374 29.54 -6.62 29.74
N ARG A 375 30.16 -6.49 30.92
CA ARG A 375 31.33 -7.31 31.31
C ARG A 375 30.95 -8.80 31.27
N ARG A 376 31.86 -9.66 30.79
CA ARG A 376 31.67 -11.12 30.59
C ARG A 376 30.61 -11.50 29.54
N GLY A 377 30.29 -10.63 28.59
CA GLY A 377 29.44 -10.96 27.43
C GLY A 377 27.93 -10.99 27.72
N LYS A 378 27.48 -10.69 28.94
CA LYS A 378 26.05 -10.56 29.26
C LYS A 378 25.44 -9.37 28.51
N ARG A 379 24.30 -9.59 27.86
CA ARG A 379 23.52 -8.53 27.20
C ARG A 379 22.69 -7.80 28.25
N SER A 380 22.79 -6.48 28.25
CA SER A 380 21.92 -5.56 28.99
C SER A 380 21.23 -4.64 27.98
N TYR A 381 20.25 -3.86 28.44
CA TYR A 381 19.52 -2.94 27.58
C TYR A 381 19.47 -1.57 28.22
N LYS A 382 19.55 -0.54 27.38
CA LYS A 382 19.46 0.86 27.80
C LYS A 382 18.45 1.58 26.91
N ARG A 383 17.77 2.57 27.48
CA ARG A 383 16.87 3.44 26.73
C ARG A 383 17.59 4.06 25.52
N ASN A 384 16.92 4.09 24.37
CA ASN A 384 17.43 4.76 23.19
C ASN A 384 16.95 6.22 23.18
N GLU A 385 17.71 7.12 23.81
CA GLU A 385 17.35 8.54 23.91
C GLU A 385 17.20 9.24 22.55
N ASN A 386 17.85 8.70 21.52
CA ASN A 386 17.73 9.20 20.15
C ASN A 386 16.30 9.06 19.59
N ILE A 387 15.52 8.07 20.04
CA ILE A 387 14.12 7.90 19.59
C ILE A 387 13.27 9.10 20.02
N ASP A 388 13.47 9.59 21.24
CA ASP A 388 12.78 10.79 21.72
C ASP A 388 13.16 12.02 20.89
N LEU A 389 14.46 12.17 20.58
CA LEU A 389 14.92 13.23 19.68
C LEU A 389 14.30 13.12 18.28
N ALA A 390 14.23 11.92 17.70
CA ALA A 390 13.63 11.69 16.39
C ALA A 390 12.11 11.95 16.38
N ALA A 391 11.39 11.49 17.41
CA ALA A 391 9.95 11.72 17.55
C ALA A 391 9.64 13.22 17.69
N ARG A 392 10.41 13.95 18.51
CA ARG A 392 10.30 15.42 18.62
C ARG A 392 10.60 16.12 17.29
N ALA A 393 11.65 15.70 16.59
CA ALA A 393 12.03 16.26 15.31
C ALA A 393 10.95 16.06 14.22
N ILE A 394 10.37 14.86 14.10
CA ILE A 394 9.25 14.61 13.16
C ILE A 394 8.07 15.53 13.47
N LYS A 395 7.69 15.66 14.75
CA LYS A 395 6.57 16.52 15.16
C LYS A 395 6.81 17.99 14.83
N GLU A 396 7.99 18.50 15.16
CA GLU A 396 8.37 19.88 14.87
C GLU A 396 8.40 20.15 13.36
N TYR A 397 8.99 19.23 12.59
CA TYR A 397 9.01 19.31 11.13
C TYR A 397 7.60 19.33 10.55
N ALA A 398 6.74 18.40 10.99
CA ALA A 398 5.37 18.28 10.52
C ALA A 398 4.57 19.55 10.80
N TRP A 399 4.69 20.10 12.01
CA TRP A 399 4.06 21.37 12.37
C TRP A 399 4.56 22.54 11.50
N ARG A 400 5.87 22.68 11.32
CA ARG A 400 6.48 23.77 10.56
C ARG A 400 6.12 23.73 9.06
N GLU A 401 6.06 22.53 8.49
CA GLU A 401 5.91 22.32 7.04
C GLU A 401 4.46 22.04 6.61
N GLY A 402 3.51 22.15 7.55
CA GLY A 402 2.09 21.92 7.32
C GLY A 402 1.80 20.48 6.87
N VAL A 403 2.45 19.50 7.51
CA VAL A 403 2.24 18.07 7.25
C VAL A 403 1.56 17.44 8.46
N ALA A 404 0.63 16.52 8.22
CA ALA A 404 -0.05 15.82 9.30
C ALA A 404 0.89 14.85 10.05
N CYS A 405 0.71 14.72 11.37
CA CYS A 405 1.56 13.88 12.22
C CYS A 405 0.76 12.91 13.10
N PHE A 406 1.13 11.64 13.04
CA PHE A 406 0.67 10.59 13.96
C PHE A 406 1.75 10.34 15.03
N ASP A 407 1.55 10.91 16.24
CA ASP A 407 2.50 10.80 17.37
C ASP A 407 2.38 9.46 18.11
N LEU A 408 2.75 8.37 17.42
CA LEU A 408 2.79 7.03 18.02
C LEU A 408 3.65 6.99 19.29
N TYR A 409 4.76 7.75 19.30
CA TYR A 409 5.65 7.86 20.45
C TYR A 409 4.90 8.37 21.69
N GLY A 410 4.27 9.53 21.56
CA GLY A 410 3.54 10.19 22.64
C GLY A 410 2.32 9.39 23.10
N MET A 411 1.49 8.90 22.18
CA MET A 411 0.26 8.19 22.56
C MET A 411 0.53 6.82 23.20
N THR A 412 1.72 6.25 23.02
CA THR A 412 2.11 4.98 23.62
C THR A 412 2.95 5.16 24.88
N GLY A 413 2.92 6.34 25.50
CA GLY A 413 3.54 6.63 26.80
C GLY A 413 4.93 7.25 26.73
N GLY A 414 5.50 7.43 25.53
CA GLY A 414 6.78 8.11 25.32
C GLY A 414 7.93 7.50 26.13
N ALA A 415 8.69 8.36 26.80
CA ALA A 415 9.89 7.96 27.53
C ALA A 415 9.62 6.83 28.53
N ASN A 416 10.41 5.76 28.46
CA ASN A 416 10.31 4.56 29.30
C ASN A 416 9.07 3.68 29.01
N SER A 417 8.28 3.95 27.97
CA SER A 417 7.15 3.08 27.61
C SER A 417 7.57 1.69 27.16
N CYS A 418 8.80 1.51 26.67
CA CYS A 418 9.37 0.22 26.30
C CYS A 418 9.27 -0.83 27.43
N GLU A 419 9.46 -0.44 28.69
CA GLU A 419 9.30 -1.37 29.83
C GLU A 419 7.83 -1.73 30.07
N GLN A 420 6.90 -0.82 29.77
CA GLN A 420 5.45 -1.07 29.87
C GLN A 420 4.98 -2.01 28.75
N TRP A 421 5.46 -1.77 27.52
CA TRP A 421 5.29 -2.68 26.39
C TRP A 421 5.83 -4.09 26.68
N LEU A 422 7.02 -4.18 27.30
CA LEU A 422 7.61 -5.46 27.70
C LEU A 422 6.82 -6.14 28.83
N ALA A 423 6.43 -5.40 29.86
CA ALA A 423 5.67 -5.93 31.00
C ALA A 423 4.28 -6.44 30.58
N SER A 424 3.70 -5.86 29.52
CA SER A 424 2.44 -6.30 28.94
C SER A 424 2.55 -7.48 27.96
N ASP A 425 3.76 -8.00 27.69
CA ASP A 425 4.01 -9.02 26.64
C ASP A 425 3.59 -8.56 25.24
N HIS A 426 3.91 -7.33 24.87
CA HIS A 426 3.65 -6.77 23.54
C HIS A 426 4.94 -6.36 22.80
N LEU A 427 6.10 -6.48 23.45
CA LEU A 427 7.42 -6.17 22.88
C LEU A 427 8.29 -7.43 22.79
N GLY A 428 9.02 -7.56 21.68
CA GLY A 428 10.00 -8.60 21.47
C GLY A 428 11.21 -8.49 22.40
N ARG A 429 11.93 -9.60 22.57
CA ARG A 429 13.11 -9.69 23.45
C ARG A 429 14.27 -8.80 23.03
N ASP A 430 14.30 -8.36 21.78
CA ASP A 430 15.31 -7.41 21.29
C ASP A 430 15.05 -5.97 21.77
N ARG A 431 13.85 -5.71 22.30
CA ARG A 431 13.35 -4.41 22.76
C ARG A 431 13.30 -3.34 21.67
N ILE A 432 13.16 -3.78 20.43
CA ILE A 432 13.03 -2.93 19.24
C ILE A 432 11.73 -3.29 18.52
N HIS A 433 11.56 -4.57 18.18
CA HIS A 433 10.42 -5.05 17.45
C HIS A 433 9.31 -5.48 18.39
N PHE A 434 8.07 -5.25 17.99
CA PHE A 434 6.89 -5.71 18.73
C PHE A 434 6.55 -7.14 18.33
N ASN A 435 5.81 -7.84 19.17
CA ASN A 435 5.20 -9.10 18.75
C ASN A 435 3.89 -8.81 17.98
N VAL A 436 3.19 -9.86 17.54
CA VAL A 436 1.95 -9.71 16.76
C VAL A 436 0.92 -8.86 17.50
N ALA A 437 0.68 -9.13 18.79
CA ALA A 437 -0.27 -8.38 19.60
C ALA A 437 0.12 -6.90 19.73
N GLY A 438 1.41 -6.61 19.98
CA GLY A 438 1.92 -5.23 20.05
C GLY A 438 1.72 -4.46 18.75
N TYR A 439 1.99 -5.08 17.61
CA TYR A 439 1.74 -4.45 16.31
C TYR A 439 0.24 -4.25 16.02
N GLN A 440 -0.62 -5.19 16.43
CA GLN A 440 -2.07 -5.03 16.30
C GLN A 440 -2.58 -3.86 17.15
N GLU A 441 -2.08 -3.66 18.37
CA GLU A 441 -2.41 -2.47 19.17
C GLU A 441 -2.00 -1.17 18.45
N GLN A 442 -0.82 -1.12 17.82
CA GLN A 442 -0.44 0.05 17.01
C GLN A 442 -1.39 0.27 15.82
N GLY A 443 -1.82 -0.81 15.16
CA GLY A 443 -2.77 -0.76 14.04
C GLY A 443 -4.13 -0.21 14.45
N LYS A 444 -4.64 -0.62 15.61
CA LYS A 444 -5.85 -0.07 16.22
C LYS A 444 -5.73 1.43 16.47
N LEU A 445 -4.58 1.89 16.96
CA LEU A 445 -4.34 3.32 17.22
C LEU A 445 -4.29 4.14 15.93
N LEU A 446 -3.65 3.62 14.88
CA LEU A 446 -3.63 4.30 13.57
C LEU A 446 -5.04 4.42 12.98
N TYR A 447 -5.80 3.31 12.98
CA TYR A 447 -7.21 3.31 12.58
C TYR A 447 -8.03 4.34 13.36
N LYS A 448 -7.91 4.32 14.69
CA LYS A 448 -8.65 5.22 15.57
C LYS A 448 -8.32 6.68 15.31
N ALA A 449 -7.04 7.01 15.12
CA ALA A 449 -6.60 8.38 14.85
C ALA A 449 -7.09 8.90 13.49
N LEU A 450 -7.11 8.05 12.45
CA LEU A 450 -7.71 8.38 11.14
C LEU A 450 -9.22 8.61 11.28
N LEU A 451 -9.92 7.73 11.99
CA LEU A 451 -11.36 7.85 12.18
C LEU A 451 -11.75 9.10 12.98
N ARG A 452 -11.00 9.44 14.01
CA ARG A 452 -11.21 10.70 14.74
C ARG A 452 -10.98 11.92 13.86
N SER A 453 -10.01 11.87 12.96
CA SER A 453 -9.76 12.96 12.00
C SER A 453 -10.95 13.16 11.07
N GLU A 454 -11.57 12.06 10.60
CA GLU A 454 -12.81 12.09 9.82
C GLU A 454 -14.00 12.66 10.61
N LEU A 455 -14.18 12.23 11.86
CA LEU A 455 -15.24 12.77 12.73
C LEU A 455 -15.05 14.26 13.00
N ASP A 456 -13.83 14.71 13.24
CA ASP A 456 -13.50 16.13 13.42
C ASP A 456 -13.76 16.91 12.12
N TYR A 457 -13.38 16.38 10.96
CA TYR A 457 -13.65 16.99 9.66
C TYR A 457 -15.14 17.17 9.42
N ARG A 458 -15.95 16.12 9.63
CA ARG A 458 -17.42 16.19 9.52
C ARG A 458 -18.01 17.26 10.43
N LYS A 459 -17.53 17.34 11.68
CA LYS A 459 -17.98 18.36 12.62
C LYS A 459 -17.63 19.77 12.14
N ARG A 460 -16.43 19.97 11.58
CA ARG A 460 -16.02 21.27 11.00
C ARG A 460 -16.88 21.65 9.80
N MET A 461 -17.24 20.70 8.93
CA MET A 461 -18.03 20.96 7.71
C MET A 461 -19.54 21.09 7.97
N SER A 462 -20.03 20.62 9.12
CA SER A 462 -21.43 20.77 9.53
C SER A 462 -21.74 22.09 10.26
N LEU A 463 -20.69 22.84 10.65
CA LEU A 463 -20.77 24.16 11.28
C LEU A 463 -20.63 25.22 10.19
#